data_AF-A0A5V1AN48-F1
#
_entry.id   AF-A0A5V1AN48-F1
#
_cell.length_a   1.000
_cell.length_b   1.000
_cell.length_c   1.000
_cell.angle_alpha   90.00
_cell.angle_beta   90.00
_cell.angle_gamma   90.00
#
_symmetry.space_group_name_H-M   'P 1'
#
loop_
_entity.id
_entity.type
_entity.pdbx_description
1 polymer ?
#
loop_
_entity_poly.entity_id
_entity_poly.type
_entity_poly.pdbx_seq_one_letter_code
_entity_poly.pdbx_strand_id
1 'polypeptide(L)'
;MSTEKARRPSPLQRRVLIVLAALDAGRPGPVATRDIERVLEKGGDTPVYGPNLRGSCRRMEAAGWLRTLRAPNLQLAVELTDIGRAIAAPLFAAERERVQTELRVTTVRVLPLVRLKPVYESDTFGDDRPVELGDLWHMACRGDYVIRLNGTTCLQLWSAAGQVTRLEGDPLQVAEWLQACHDAGIDIRMQINESTALEQGMPSLKGAEFPGGQASSTTVTWYQHLLRALRQYDVKGLSATNPDQLKTMKPGWRNRQQPLQERFLALAKTMEGTSDALSSDQNEEDTGQLLTEMLAGFGFTPDQASRLTRLIRWPQMSQEEFDRG
;
A
#
# COMPACT_ATOMS: atom_id res chain seq x y z
N MET A 1 -27.73 12.22 -54.09
CA MET A 1 -26.62 11.55 -53.39
C MET A 1 -26.82 11.69 -51.89
N SER A 2 -27.46 10.71 -51.28
CA SER A 2 -27.76 10.67 -49.84
C SER A 2 -26.53 10.18 -49.09
N THR A 3 -25.97 11.03 -48.23
CA THR A 3 -24.97 10.62 -47.24
C THR A 3 -25.64 9.65 -46.25
N GLU A 4 -25.45 8.34 -46.46
CA GLU A 4 -25.86 7.31 -45.51
C GLU A 4 -25.25 7.64 -44.14
N LYS A 5 -26.11 7.81 -43.13
CA LYS A 5 -25.67 7.89 -41.73
C LYS A 5 -24.99 6.57 -41.40
N ALA A 6 -23.66 6.57 -41.30
CA ALA A 6 -22.89 5.41 -40.88
C ALA A 6 -23.48 4.82 -39.60
N ARG A 7 -24.02 3.60 -39.70
CA ARG A 7 -24.73 2.93 -38.61
C ARG A 7 -23.75 2.72 -37.44
N ARG A 8 -24.11 3.19 -36.25
CA ARG A 8 -23.28 2.99 -35.04
C ARG A 8 -23.09 1.48 -34.79
N PRO A 9 -21.86 1.01 -34.46
CA PRO A 9 -21.63 -0.39 -34.12
C PRO A 9 -22.47 -0.83 -32.92
N SER A 10 -23.00 -2.06 -32.97
CA SER A 10 -23.64 -2.69 -31.81
C SER A 10 -22.61 -3.00 -30.70
N PRO A 11 -23.03 -3.31 -29.47
CA PRO A 11 -22.09 -3.64 -28.38
C PRO A 11 -21.10 -4.75 -28.73
N LEU A 12 -21.57 -5.83 -29.38
CA LEU A 12 -20.70 -6.91 -29.83
C LEU A 12 -19.75 -6.46 -30.96
N GLN A 13 -20.24 -5.66 -31.92
CA GLN A 13 -19.40 -5.13 -33.00
C GLN A 13 -18.31 -4.21 -32.45
N ARG A 14 -18.63 -3.36 -31.46
CA ARG A 14 -17.66 -2.51 -30.77
C ARG A 14 -16.57 -3.35 -30.11
N ARG A 15 -16.94 -4.41 -29.37
CA ARG A 15 -15.96 -5.34 -28.75
C ARG A 15 -15.08 -6.02 -29.80
N VAL A 16 -15.65 -6.48 -30.92
CA VAL A 16 -14.88 -7.09 -32.02
C VAL A 16 -13.90 -6.09 -32.64
N LEU A 17 -14.32 -4.85 -32.90
CA LEU A 17 -13.45 -3.81 -33.46
C LEU A 17 -12.28 -3.48 -32.51
N ILE A 18 -12.53 -3.40 -31.20
CA ILE A 18 -11.49 -3.18 -30.18
C ILE A 18 -10.47 -4.32 -30.20
N VAL A 19 -10.93 -5.58 -30.18
CA VAL A 19 -10.04 -6.76 -30.21
C VAL A 19 -9.21 -6.78 -31.48
N LEU A 20 -9.83 -6.53 -32.64
CA LEU A 20 -9.12 -6.51 -33.91
C LEU A 20 -8.10 -5.38 -33.98
N ALA A 21 -8.42 -4.17 -33.51
CA ALA A 21 -7.47 -3.06 -33.47
C ALA A 21 -6.30 -3.34 -32.52
N ALA A 22 -6.55 -3.97 -31.38
CA ALA A 22 -5.49 -4.38 -30.45
C ALA A 22 -4.52 -5.39 -31.08
N LEU A 23 -5.06 -6.39 -31.78
CA LEU A 23 -4.26 -7.40 -32.48
C LEU A 23 -3.50 -6.81 -33.68
N ASP A 24 -4.15 -5.95 -34.45
CA ASP A 24 -3.57 -5.26 -35.61
C ASP A 24 -2.39 -4.36 -35.20
N ALA A 25 -2.47 -3.68 -34.05
CA ALA A 25 -1.39 -2.85 -33.52
C ALA A 25 -0.12 -3.65 -33.13
N GLY A 26 -0.27 -4.91 -32.69
CA GLY A 26 0.85 -5.76 -32.32
C GLY A 26 1.39 -6.61 -33.46
N ARG A 27 0.49 -7.21 -34.26
CA ARG A 27 0.82 -8.05 -35.41
C ARG A 27 -0.25 -7.86 -36.51
N PRO A 28 -0.01 -6.96 -37.47
CA PRO A 28 -0.96 -6.71 -38.55
C PRO A 28 -1.26 -7.98 -39.34
N GLY A 29 -2.52 -8.14 -39.72
CA GLY A 29 -2.97 -9.20 -40.62
C GLY A 29 -4.25 -9.92 -40.17
N PRO A 30 -4.65 -10.96 -40.93
CA PRO A 30 -5.92 -11.64 -40.72
C PRO A 30 -5.97 -12.40 -39.39
N VAL A 31 -7.08 -12.25 -38.66
CA VAL A 31 -7.30 -12.92 -37.38
C VAL A 31 -8.37 -13.99 -37.53
N ALA A 32 -8.07 -15.23 -37.12
CA ALA A 32 -9.04 -16.31 -37.14
C ALA A 32 -10.23 -16.00 -36.20
N THR A 33 -11.46 -16.23 -36.64
CA THR A 33 -12.66 -15.91 -35.84
C THR A 33 -12.69 -16.66 -34.51
N ARG A 34 -12.08 -17.85 -34.45
CA ARG A 34 -11.93 -18.64 -33.22
C ARG A 34 -11.05 -17.95 -32.17
N ASP A 35 -10.03 -17.22 -32.61
CA ASP A 35 -9.15 -16.50 -31.70
C ASP A 35 -9.84 -15.23 -31.17
N ILE A 36 -10.65 -14.58 -32.00
CA ILE A 36 -11.53 -13.48 -31.57
C ILE A 36 -12.55 -13.96 -30.54
N GLU A 37 -13.23 -15.10 -30.78
CA GLU A 37 -14.11 -15.78 -29.82
C GLU A 37 -13.40 -15.97 -28.47
N ARG A 38 -12.20 -16.58 -28.48
CA ARG A 38 -11.43 -16.86 -27.27
C ARG A 38 -11.04 -15.60 -26.49
N VAL A 39 -10.61 -14.53 -27.18
CA VAL A 39 -10.26 -13.26 -26.53
C VAL A 39 -11.49 -12.60 -25.92
N LEU A 40 -12.62 -12.62 -26.64
CA LEU A 40 -13.86 -12.05 -26.15
C LEU A 40 -14.43 -12.81 -24.95
N GLU A 41 -14.31 -14.13 -24.91
CA GLU A 41 -14.69 -14.97 -23.76
C GLU A 41 -13.85 -14.67 -22.51
N LYS A 42 -12.54 -14.44 -22.69
CA LYS A 42 -11.66 -14.07 -21.56
C LYS A 42 -11.89 -12.66 -21.05
N GLY A 43 -12.33 -11.75 -21.91
CA GLY A 43 -12.40 -10.31 -21.64
C GLY A 43 -13.79 -9.78 -21.29
N GLY A 44 -14.80 -10.61 -21.04
CA GLY A 44 -16.12 -10.09 -20.66
C GLY A 44 -17.04 -11.08 -19.95
N ASP A 45 -17.96 -10.54 -19.16
CA ASP A 45 -18.91 -11.31 -18.34
C ASP A 45 -20.04 -11.96 -19.15
N THR A 46 -20.12 -11.70 -20.47
CA THR A 46 -21.15 -12.25 -21.35
C THR A 46 -20.55 -13.25 -22.33
N PRO A 47 -21.02 -14.52 -22.34
CA PRO A 47 -20.55 -15.52 -23.28
C PRO A 47 -20.82 -15.08 -24.72
N VAL A 48 -19.83 -15.22 -25.58
CA VAL A 48 -19.93 -14.90 -27.02
C VAL A 48 -20.10 -16.19 -27.79
N TYR A 49 -21.33 -16.48 -28.21
CA TYR A 49 -21.60 -17.65 -29.03
C TYR A 49 -21.07 -17.46 -30.46
N GLY A 50 -20.31 -18.44 -30.97
CA GLY A 50 -19.71 -18.36 -32.30
C GLY A 50 -20.68 -18.07 -33.47
N PRO A 51 -21.94 -18.56 -33.47
CA PRO A 51 -22.93 -18.14 -34.48
C PRO A 51 -23.19 -16.63 -34.47
N ASN A 52 -23.26 -16.01 -33.30
CA ASN A 52 -23.49 -14.57 -33.15
C ASN A 52 -22.27 -13.77 -33.58
N LEU A 53 -21.05 -14.23 -33.24
CA LEU A 53 -19.82 -13.61 -33.72
C LEU A 53 -19.78 -13.64 -35.25
N ARG A 54 -19.96 -14.81 -35.87
CA ARG A 54 -19.94 -14.95 -37.33
C ARG A 54 -21.02 -14.10 -38.00
N GLY A 55 -22.24 -14.06 -37.46
CA GLY A 55 -23.31 -13.19 -37.95
C GLY A 55 -22.96 -11.70 -37.83
N SER A 56 -22.28 -11.31 -36.75
CA SER A 56 -21.77 -9.96 -36.56
C SER A 56 -20.68 -9.61 -37.58
N CYS A 57 -19.70 -10.49 -37.78
CA CYS A 57 -18.63 -10.30 -38.77
C CYS A 57 -19.18 -10.14 -40.19
N ARG A 58 -20.17 -10.94 -40.60
CA ARG A 58 -20.84 -10.79 -41.91
C ARG A 58 -21.50 -9.42 -42.08
N ARG A 59 -22.16 -8.91 -41.03
CA ARG A 59 -22.77 -7.56 -41.06
C ARG A 59 -21.72 -6.45 -41.13
N MET A 60 -20.59 -6.64 -40.44
CA MET A 60 -19.48 -5.69 -40.48
C MET A 60 -18.75 -5.71 -41.82
N GLU A 61 -18.62 -6.89 -42.45
CA GLU A 61 -18.12 -7.03 -43.82
C GLU A 61 -19.05 -6.36 -44.83
N ALA A 62 -20.37 -6.56 -44.72
CA ALA A 62 -21.35 -5.87 -45.56
C ALA A 62 -21.33 -4.34 -45.40
N ALA A 63 -20.94 -3.86 -44.21
CA ALA A 63 -20.72 -2.43 -43.95
C ALA A 63 -19.33 -1.92 -44.39
N GLY A 64 -18.50 -2.79 -44.98
CA GLY A 64 -17.15 -2.46 -45.45
C GLY A 64 -16.11 -2.32 -44.34
N TRP A 65 -16.40 -2.72 -43.10
CA TRP A 65 -15.47 -2.59 -41.96
C TRP A 65 -14.48 -3.74 -41.86
N LEU A 66 -14.88 -4.93 -42.34
CA LEU A 66 -14.06 -6.14 -42.31
C LEU A 66 -13.93 -6.73 -43.71
N ARG A 67 -12.83 -7.45 -43.93
CA ARG A 67 -12.66 -8.37 -45.07
C ARG A 67 -12.58 -9.80 -44.54
N THR A 68 -13.46 -10.68 -44.99
CA THR A 68 -13.38 -12.10 -44.65
C THR A 68 -12.42 -12.81 -45.60
N LEU A 69 -11.51 -13.59 -45.04
CA LEU A 69 -10.59 -14.46 -45.77
C LEU A 69 -10.92 -15.91 -45.41
N ARG A 70 -11.05 -16.74 -46.45
CA ARG A 70 -11.39 -18.15 -46.30
C ARG A 70 -10.18 -18.99 -46.63
N ALA A 71 -9.67 -19.69 -45.63
CA ALA A 71 -8.60 -20.64 -45.85
C ALA A 71 -9.16 -21.95 -46.45
N PRO A 72 -8.35 -22.73 -47.20
CA PRO A 72 -8.75 -24.02 -47.76
C PRO A 72 -9.21 -25.03 -46.68
N ASN A 73 -8.72 -24.87 -45.45
CA ASN A 73 -9.07 -25.69 -44.27
C ASN A 73 -10.40 -25.29 -43.61
N LEU A 74 -11.26 -24.51 -44.28
CA LEU A 74 -12.55 -24.01 -43.81
C LEU A 74 -12.49 -23.03 -42.63
N GLN A 75 -11.30 -22.60 -42.19
CA GLN A 75 -11.18 -21.57 -41.15
C GLN A 75 -11.47 -20.19 -41.74
N LEU A 76 -12.30 -19.44 -41.03
CA LEU A 76 -12.63 -18.04 -41.34
C LEU A 76 -11.66 -17.14 -40.60
N ALA A 77 -10.97 -16.27 -41.33
CA ALA A 77 -10.23 -15.16 -40.78
C ALA A 77 -10.88 -13.85 -41.21
N VAL A 78 -10.74 -12.82 -40.40
CA VAL A 78 -11.19 -11.46 -40.73
C VAL A 78 -10.05 -10.48 -40.52
N GLU A 79 -10.02 -9.45 -41.34
CA GLU A 79 -9.06 -8.35 -41.26
C GLU A 79 -9.83 -7.02 -41.27
N LEU A 80 -9.31 -6.01 -40.57
CA LEU A 80 -9.84 -4.65 -40.67
C LEU A 80 -9.53 -4.07 -42.05
N THR A 81 -10.54 -3.50 -42.70
CA THR A 81 -10.32 -2.60 -43.84
C THR A 81 -9.87 -1.23 -43.32
N ASP A 82 -9.50 -0.30 -44.21
CA ASP A 82 -9.18 1.06 -43.80
C ASP A 82 -10.36 1.79 -43.15
N ILE A 83 -11.59 1.55 -43.64
CA ILE A 83 -12.82 2.03 -43.01
C ILE A 83 -12.98 1.41 -41.61
N GLY A 84 -12.71 0.11 -41.49
CA GLY A 84 -12.71 -0.60 -40.22
C GLY A 84 -11.71 -0.03 -39.22
N ARG A 85 -10.47 0.23 -39.65
CA ARG A 85 -9.42 0.85 -38.82
C ARG A 85 -9.82 2.25 -38.36
N ALA A 86 -10.38 3.07 -39.25
CA ALA A 86 -10.84 4.42 -38.90
C ALA A 86 -11.92 4.41 -37.81
N ILE A 87 -12.80 3.40 -37.81
CA ILE A 87 -13.83 3.23 -36.77
C ILE A 87 -13.24 2.60 -35.50
N ALA A 88 -12.35 1.62 -35.64
CA ALA A 88 -11.81 0.85 -34.52
C ALA A 88 -10.79 1.64 -33.68
N ALA A 89 -9.99 2.51 -34.30
CA ALA A 89 -8.95 3.30 -33.63
C ALA A 89 -9.46 4.09 -32.41
N PRO A 90 -10.51 4.94 -32.52
CA PRO A 90 -11.02 5.67 -31.35
C PRO A 90 -11.66 4.76 -30.30
N LEU A 91 -12.24 3.62 -30.70
CA LEU A 91 -12.83 2.65 -29.77
C LEU A 91 -11.73 1.97 -28.94
N PHE A 92 -10.64 1.57 -29.59
CA PHE A 92 -9.49 0.95 -28.95
C PHE A 92 -8.74 1.93 -28.05
N ALA A 93 -8.55 3.19 -28.48
CA ALA A 93 -7.93 4.23 -27.67
C ALA A 93 -8.72 4.47 -26.37
N ALA A 94 -10.04 4.64 -26.46
CA ALA A 94 -10.90 4.83 -25.29
C ALA A 94 -10.90 3.61 -24.34
N GLU A 95 -10.87 2.38 -24.90
CA GLU A 95 -10.79 1.18 -24.07
C GLU A 95 -9.43 1.07 -23.36
N ARG A 96 -8.35 1.39 -24.06
CA ARG A 96 -7.00 1.41 -23.50
C ARG A 96 -6.89 2.43 -22.37
N GLU A 97 -7.44 3.62 -22.56
CA GLU A 97 -7.48 4.68 -21.54
C GLU A 97 -8.30 4.24 -20.32
N ARG A 98 -9.47 3.62 -20.52
CA ARG A 98 -10.29 3.04 -19.44
C ARG A 98 -9.49 2.03 -18.62
N VAL A 99 -8.88 1.05 -19.29
CA VAL A 99 -8.09 0.00 -18.65
C VAL A 99 -6.87 0.59 -17.94
N GLN A 100 -6.17 1.54 -18.55
CA GLN A 100 -5.04 2.24 -17.91
C GLN A 100 -5.50 2.99 -16.65
N THR A 101 -6.64 3.67 -16.71
CA THR A 101 -7.20 4.39 -15.55
C THR A 101 -7.54 3.41 -14.41
N GLU A 102 -8.16 2.28 -14.71
CA GLU A 102 -8.48 1.24 -13.72
C GLU A 102 -7.21 0.64 -13.08
N LEU A 103 -6.18 0.39 -13.88
CA LEU A 103 -4.89 -0.08 -13.38
C LEU A 103 -4.22 0.97 -12.49
N ARG A 104 -4.22 2.24 -12.90
CA ARG A 104 -3.62 3.34 -12.12
C ARG A 104 -4.28 3.51 -10.75
N VAL A 105 -5.61 3.39 -10.67
CA VAL A 105 -6.36 3.47 -9.40
C VAL A 105 -5.97 2.37 -8.42
N THR A 106 -5.61 1.18 -8.92
CA THR A 106 -5.26 0.01 -8.08
C THR A 106 -3.77 -0.18 -7.91
N THR A 107 -2.95 0.65 -8.56
CA THR A 107 -1.50 0.55 -8.50
C THR A 107 -1.01 0.95 -7.11
N VAL A 108 -0.41 -0.01 -6.41
CA VAL A 108 0.25 0.23 -5.13
C VAL A 108 1.72 0.55 -5.40
N ARG A 109 2.18 1.71 -4.92
CA ARG A 109 3.59 2.10 -4.98
C ARG A 109 4.10 2.37 -3.57
N VAL A 110 5.19 1.71 -3.21
CA VAL A 110 5.83 1.87 -1.90
C VAL A 110 6.97 2.87 -2.07
N LEU A 111 6.91 3.97 -1.32
CA LEU A 111 7.96 4.98 -1.36
C LEU A 111 9.18 4.54 -0.53
N PRO A 112 10.40 4.74 -1.02
CA PRO A 112 11.58 4.56 -0.19
C PRO A 112 11.58 5.62 0.91
N LEU A 113 11.87 5.25 2.15
CA LEU A 113 11.94 6.18 3.30
C LEU A 113 13.35 6.27 3.90
N VAL A 114 14.26 5.41 3.45
CA VAL A 114 15.63 5.35 3.91
C VAL A 114 16.52 5.38 2.67
N ARG A 115 17.42 6.35 2.63
CA ARG A 115 18.48 6.39 1.61
C ARG A 115 19.28 5.09 1.72
N LEU A 116 19.45 4.38 0.61
CA LEU A 116 20.41 3.28 0.58
C LEU A 116 21.80 3.87 0.91
N LYS A 117 22.58 3.16 1.72
CA LYS A 117 23.92 3.61 2.14
C LYS A 117 24.72 4.02 0.88
N PRO A 118 25.44 5.16 0.92
CA PRO A 118 26.27 5.57 -0.22
C PRO A 118 27.18 4.42 -0.66
N VAL A 119 27.20 4.14 -1.96
CA VAL A 119 27.97 3.04 -2.57
C VAL A 119 29.47 3.33 -2.55
N TYR A 120 29.84 4.61 -2.52
CA TYR A 120 31.22 5.09 -2.51
C TYR A 120 31.48 5.98 -1.28
N GLU A 121 32.68 5.95 -0.73
CA GLU A 121 33.07 6.79 0.41
C GLU A 121 33.06 8.30 0.09
N SER A 122 33.15 8.66 -1.19
CA SER A 122 33.06 10.05 -1.69
C SER A 122 31.62 10.57 -1.82
N ASP A 123 30.61 9.72 -1.64
CA ASP A 123 29.20 10.12 -1.75
C ASP A 123 28.73 10.82 -0.47
N THR A 124 29.04 12.11 -0.37
CA THR A 124 28.55 12.96 0.71
C THR A 124 27.06 13.24 0.58
N PHE A 125 26.38 13.38 1.72
CA PHE A 125 24.99 13.86 1.77
C PHE A 125 24.96 15.35 1.43
N GLY A 126 23.98 15.78 0.63
CA GLY A 126 23.75 17.20 0.33
C GLY A 126 24.35 17.72 -0.97
N ASP A 127 25.09 16.90 -1.72
CA ASP A 127 25.57 17.27 -3.05
C ASP A 127 24.51 17.09 -4.13
N ASP A 128 24.54 17.95 -5.15
CA ASP A 128 23.66 17.86 -6.31
C ASP A 128 23.97 16.61 -7.13
N ARG A 129 22.93 15.87 -7.49
CA ARG A 129 23.00 14.68 -8.35
C ARG A 129 22.09 14.84 -9.57
N PRO A 130 22.51 14.30 -10.72
CA PRO A 130 21.68 14.29 -11.91
C PRO A 130 20.57 13.25 -11.77
N VAL A 131 19.34 13.62 -12.13
CA VAL A 131 18.20 12.72 -12.25
C VAL A 131 17.39 13.08 -13.50
N GLU A 132 16.99 12.07 -14.26
CA GLU A 132 16.12 12.24 -15.43
C GLU A 132 14.66 12.02 -15.03
N LEU A 133 13.83 13.04 -15.20
CA LEU A 133 12.40 13.02 -14.88
C LEU A 133 11.61 13.54 -16.08
N GLY A 134 10.76 12.69 -16.66
CA GLY A 134 9.92 13.08 -17.81
C GLY A 134 10.75 13.63 -18.98
N ASP A 135 11.83 12.93 -19.33
CA ASP A 135 12.77 13.26 -20.41
C ASP A 135 13.59 14.57 -20.19
N LEU A 136 13.59 15.11 -18.98
CA LEU A 136 14.37 16.28 -18.59
C LEU A 136 15.38 15.93 -17.49
N TRP A 137 16.60 16.44 -17.62
CA TRP A 137 17.64 16.30 -16.61
C TRP A 137 17.54 17.41 -15.57
N HIS A 138 17.53 17.01 -14.30
CA HIS A 138 17.55 17.90 -13.14
C HIS A 138 18.79 17.64 -12.29
N MET A 139 19.35 18.70 -11.72
CA MET A 139 20.39 18.62 -10.69
C MET A 139 19.73 18.92 -9.34
N ALA A 140 19.76 17.97 -8.43
CA ALA A 140 19.15 18.13 -7.11
C ALA A 140 19.88 17.33 -6.03
N CYS A 141 19.92 17.88 -4.83
CA CYS A 141 20.44 17.23 -3.63
C CYS A 141 19.32 16.67 -2.74
N ARG A 142 18.08 17.18 -2.90
CA ARG A 142 16.88 16.69 -2.20
C ARG A 142 15.65 16.65 -3.11
N GLY A 143 14.83 15.62 -2.96
CA GLY A 143 13.50 15.51 -3.57
C GLY A 143 12.41 15.27 -2.52
N ASP A 144 11.39 16.13 -2.48
CA ASP A 144 10.32 16.06 -1.51
C ASP A 144 8.99 15.70 -2.19
N TYR A 145 8.39 14.58 -1.81
CA TYR A 145 7.00 14.27 -2.14
C TYR A 145 6.09 15.19 -1.33
N VAL A 146 5.34 16.05 -2.01
CA VAL A 146 4.50 17.06 -1.37
C VAL A 146 3.04 16.65 -1.44
N ILE A 147 2.37 16.58 -0.29
CA ILE A 147 0.91 16.50 -0.20
C ILE A 147 0.39 17.86 0.25
N ARG A 148 -0.36 18.55 -0.62
CA ARG A 148 -0.97 19.83 -0.29
C ARG A 148 -2.32 19.62 0.40
N LEU A 149 -2.73 20.57 1.24
CA LEU A 149 -4.03 20.50 1.93
C LEU A 149 -5.24 20.46 0.98
N ASN A 150 -5.10 20.95 -0.25
CA ASN A 150 -6.14 20.86 -1.29
C ASN A 150 -6.22 19.47 -1.95
N GLY A 151 -5.43 18.49 -1.50
CA GLY A 151 -5.40 17.12 -2.02
C GLY A 151 -4.53 16.93 -3.27
N THR A 152 -3.92 17.98 -3.81
CA THR A 152 -2.98 17.86 -4.94
C THR A 152 -1.59 17.47 -4.45
N THR A 153 -0.80 16.92 -5.38
CA THR A 153 0.58 16.47 -5.12
C THR A 153 1.56 17.12 -6.08
N CYS A 154 2.81 17.28 -5.64
CA CYS A 154 3.93 17.63 -6.52
C CYS A 154 5.23 17.05 -5.98
N LEU A 155 6.26 17.04 -6.82
CA LEU A 155 7.63 16.84 -6.40
C LEU A 155 8.32 18.20 -6.30
N GLN A 156 8.91 18.51 -5.14
CA GLN A 156 9.86 19.62 -5.00
C GLN A 156 11.28 19.09 -5.04
N LEU A 157 12.03 19.45 -6.08
CA LEU A 157 13.46 19.21 -6.18
C LEU A 157 14.22 20.42 -5.70
N TRP A 158 15.19 20.20 -4.83
CA TRP A 158 16.07 21.23 -4.31
C TRP A 158 17.49 21.00 -4.76
N SER A 159 18.16 22.06 -5.22
CA SER A 159 19.60 22.05 -5.42
C SER A 159 20.35 22.43 -4.14
N ALA A 160 21.63 22.10 -4.09
CA ALA A 160 22.55 22.52 -3.03
C ALA A 160 22.67 24.06 -2.94
N ALA A 161 22.39 24.77 -4.04
CA ALA A 161 22.30 26.23 -4.07
C ALA A 161 20.98 26.79 -3.50
N GLY A 162 20.07 25.94 -3.04
CA GLY A 162 18.76 26.33 -2.49
C GLY A 162 17.74 26.72 -3.56
N GLN A 163 17.96 26.37 -4.83
CA GLN A 163 16.96 26.56 -5.89
C GLN A 163 15.94 25.42 -5.85
N VAL A 164 14.66 25.74 -6.10
CA VAL A 164 13.58 24.76 -6.09
C VAL A 164 12.92 24.63 -7.46
N THR A 165 12.81 23.40 -7.94
CA THR A 165 12.01 23.02 -9.11
C THR A 165 10.77 22.28 -8.65
N ARG A 166 9.61 22.63 -9.22
CA ARG A 166 8.32 22.02 -8.91
C ARG A 166 7.80 21.25 -10.11
N LEU A 167 7.47 19.98 -9.89
CA LEU A 167 6.86 19.12 -10.90
C LEU A 167 5.47 18.72 -10.41
N GLU A 168 4.45 19.26 -11.07
CA GLU A 168 3.04 18.91 -10.80
C GLU A 168 2.75 17.53 -11.38
N GLY A 169 2.10 16.68 -10.58
CA GLY A 169 1.71 15.34 -11.00
C GLY A 169 0.71 14.74 -10.03
N ASP A 170 -0.03 13.74 -10.49
CA ASP A 170 -0.86 12.94 -9.58
C ASP A 170 0.01 12.10 -8.62
N PRO A 171 -0.58 11.51 -7.55
CA PRO A 171 0.19 10.77 -6.56
C PRO A 171 1.08 9.66 -7.12
N LEU A 172 0.62 8.98 -8.17
CA LEU A 172 1.36 7.87 -8.77
C LEU A 172 2.55 8.38 -9.58
N GLN A 173 2.36 9.47 -10.34
CA GLN A 173 3.43 10.12 -11.10
C GLN A 173 4.48 10.76 -10.19
N VAL A 174 4.07 11.44 -9.11
CA VAL A 174 5.01 12.03 -8.14
C VAL A 174 5.80 10.94 -7.43
N ALA A 175 5.16 9.82 -7.09
CA ALA A 175 5.86 8.66 -6.56
C ALA A 175 6.94 8.18 -7.55
N GLU A 176 6.60 8.05 -8.84
CA GLU A 176 7.52 7.63 -9.91
C GLU A 176 8.79 8.47 -9.94
N TRP A 177 8.64 9.79 -9.94
CA TRP A 177 9.77 10.70 -9.89
C TRP A 177 10.56 10.62 -8.58
N LEU A 178 9.91 10.47 -7.43
CA LEU A 178 10.60 10.33 -6.15
C LEU A 178 11.46 9.07 -6.10
N GLN A 179 10.99 7.96 -6.68
CA GLN A 179 11.77 6.72 -6.81
C GLN A 179 13.01 6.95 -7.68
N ALA A 180 12.87 7.62 -8.83
CA ALA A 180 14.02 7.95 -9.67
C ALA A 180 15.04 8.82 -8.94
N CYS A 181 14.58 9.75 -8.09
CA CYS A 181 15.46 10.54 -7.23
C CYS A 181 16.21 9.64 -6.23
N HIS A 182 15.51 8.72 -5.56
CA HIS A 182 16.13 7.77 -4.64
C HIS A 182 17.15 6.86 -5.32
N ASP A 183 16.84 6.36 -6.53
CA ASP A 183 17.73 5.51 -7.32
C ASP A 183 18.98 6.29 -7.77
N ALA A 184 18.85 7.60 -8.04
CA ALA A 184 19.97 8.52 -8.28
C ALA A 184 20.75 8.87 -6.99
N GLY A 185 20.30 8.41 -5.82
CA GLY A 185 20.92 8.67 -4.53
C GLY A 185 20.64 10.06 -3.96
N ILE A 186 19.61 10.76 -4.45
CA ILE A 186 19.15 12.05 -3.92
C ILE A 186 18.48 11.82 -2.55
N ASP A 187 18.63 12.75 -1.60
CA ASP A 187 17.91 12.67 -0.32
C ASP A 187 16.41 12.83 -0.56
N ILE A 188 15.58 11.92 -0.06
CA ILE A 188 14.14 11.96 -0.32
C ILE A 188 13.30 12.04 0.94
N ARG A 189 12.18 12.75 0.85
CA ARG A 189 11.27 13.00 1.98
C ARG A 189 9.82 12.99 1.55
N MET A 190 8.96 12.85 2.56
CA MET A 190 7.54 13.15 2.48
C MET A 190 7.29 14.43 3.28
N GLN A 191 6.57 15.38 2.69
CA GLN A 191 6.19 16.63 3.36
C GLN A 191 4.72 16.98 3.14
N ILE A 192 4.16 17.70 4.11
CA ILE A 192 2.85 18.31 4.01
C ILE A 192 3.03 19.79 3.68
N ASN A 193 2.42 20.22 2.57
CA ASN A 193 2.61 21.51 1.92
C ASN A 193 4.04 21.78 1.43
N GLU A 194 4.16 22.80 0.61
CA GLU A 194 5.43 23.19 0.00
C GLU A 194 6.33 23.92 1.00
N SER A 195 7.62 23.61 0.93
CA SER A 195 8.67 24.39 1.58
C SER A 195 9.14 25.54 0.69
N THR A 196 9.64 26.59 1.32
CA THR A 196 10.19 27.79 0.67
C THR A 196 11.68 27.96 0.93
N ALA A 197 12.26 27.14 1.82
CA ALA A 197 13.69 27.08 2.09
C ALA A 197 14.17 25.63 2.20
N LEU A 198 15.44 25.40 1.85
CA LEU A 198 16.08 24.08 1.93
C LEU A 198 16.09 23.54 3.37
N GLU A 199 16.25 24.38 4.38
CA GLU A 199 16.27 23.91 5.78
C GLU A 199 14.86 23.72 6.39
N GLN A 200 13.81 24.17 5.71
CA GLN A 200 12.46 24.09 6.25
C GLN A 200 12.00 22.62 6.35
N GLY A 201 11.48 22.24 7.52
CA GLY A 201 11.07 20.85 7.77
C GLY A 201 12.22 19.90 8.07
N MET A 202 13.47 20.37 8.15
CA MET A 202 14.57 19.59 8.72
C MET A 202 14.27 19.32 10.19
N PRO A 203 14.14 18.05 10.63
CA PRO A 203 14.01 17.76 12.05
C PRO A 203 15.28 18.22 12.76
N SER A 204 15.14 18.95 13.88
CA SER A 204 16.27 19.29 14.74
C SER A 204 16.87 18.01 15.30
N LEU A 205 17.94 17.51 14.68
CA LEU A 205 18.68 16.35 15.17
C LEU A 205 19.40 16.63 16.51
N LYS A 206 19.50 17.89 16.94
CA LYS A 206 19.89 18.25 18.30
C LYS A 206 18.82 17.77 19.28
N GLY A 207 19.08 16.63 19.90
CA GLY A 207 18.19 15.98 20.87
C GLY A 207 17.09 15.12 20.23
N ALA A 208 17.09 14.91 18.91
CA ALA A 208 16.12 14.01 18.29
C ALA A 208 16.36 12.56 18.72
N GLU A 209 15.32 11.99 19.31
CA GLU A 209 15.25 10.62 19.77
C GLU A 209 15.18 9.65 18.56
N PHE A 210 16.37 9.30 18.04
CA PHE A 210 16.73 8.28 17.04
C PHE A 210 16.73 8.67 15.53
N PRO A 211 17.70 8.13 14.71
CA PRO A 211 18.03 6.71 14.57
C PRO A 211 19.33 6.30 15.29
N GLY A 212 19.43 6.54 16.60
CA GLY A 212 20.49 5.98 17.46
C GLY A 212 20.40 6.26 18.98
N GLY A 213 19.61 7.26 19.45
CA GLY A 213 19.72 7.79 20.83
C GLY A 213 18.45 7.88 21.68
N GLN A 214 18.54 7.31 22.88
CA GLN A 214 17.55 7.05 23.95
C GLN A 214 16.43 8.09 24.15
N ALA A 215 15.25 7.85 23.56
CA ALA A 215 14.01 8.11 24.30
C ALA A 215 13.96 7.13 25.48
N SER A 216 13.27 7.47 26.57
CA SER A 216 12.74 6.40 27.43
C SER A 216 12.01 5.44 26.50
N SER A 217 12.54 4.22 26.35
CA SER A 217 12.03 3.23 25.39
C SER A 217 10.51 3.27 25.45
N THR A 218 9.82 3.46 24.33
CA THR A 218 8.34 3.53 24.27
C THR A 218 7.68 2.39 25.05
N THR A 219 8.37 1.26 25.16
CA THR A 219 8.12 0.15 26.08
C THR A 219 7.99 0.56 27.56
N VAL A 220 8.92 1.33 28.11
CA VAL A 220 8.91 1.84 29.49
C VAL A 220 7.71 2.76 29.72
N THR A 221 7.45 3.68 28.79
CA THR A 221 6.28 4.56 28.87
C THR A 221 4.98 3.74 28.82
N TRP A 222 4.86 2.80 27.88
CA TRP A 222 3.72 1.89 27.80
C TRP A 222 3.52 1.10 29.10
N TYR A 223 4.59 0.54 29.67
CA TYR A 223 4.54 -0.24 30.90
C TYR A 223 4.11 0.60 32.11
N GLN A 224 4.64 1.82 32.24
CA GLN A 224 4.22 2.77 33.28
C GLN A 224 2.73 3.12 33.17
N HIS A 225 2.25 3.37 31.96
CA HIS A 225 0.84 3.70 31.73
C HIS A 225 -0.06 2.50 32.02
N LEU A 226 0.33 1.29 31.62
CA LEU A 226 -0.42 0.07 31.90
C LEU A 226 -0.53 -0.18 33.41
N LEU A 227 0.58 -0.10 34.15
CA LEU A 227 0.56 -0.28 35.60
C LEU A 227 -0.28 0.78 36.31
N ARG A 228 -0.29 2.03 35.80
CA ARG A 228 -1.15 3.10 36.33
C ARG A 228 -2.63 2.78 36.07
N ALA A 229 -2.97 2.29 34.89
CA ALA A 229 -4.35 1.92 34.55
C ALA A 229 -4.81 0.73 35.40
N LEU A 230 -3.99 -0.31 35.55
CA LEU A 230 -4.27 -1.47 36.40
C LEU A 230 -4.60 -1.06 37.85
N ARG A 231 -3.88 -0.09 38.41
CA ARG A 231 -4.16 0.44 39.75
C ARG A 231 -5.53 1.11 39.89
N GLN A 232 -6.12 1.64 38.82
CA GLN A 232 -7.47 2.21 38.87
C GLN A 232 -8.55 1.13 39.08
N TYR A 233 -8.22 -0.13 38.73
CA TYR A 233 -9.04 -1.32 38.97
C TYR A 233 -8.52 -2.12 40.18
N ASP A 234 -7.77 -1.46 41.06
CA ASP A 234 -7.19 -2.01 42.28
C ASP A 234 -6.19 -3.18 42.09
N VAL A 235 -5.75 -3.42 40.85
CA VAL A 235 -4.72 -4.42 40.55
C VAL A 235 -3.33 -3.87 40.90
N LYS A 236 -2.64 -4.54 41.83
CA LYS A 236 -1.32 -4.17 42.39
C LYS A 236 -0.32 -5.32 42.24
N GLY A 237 0.97 -5.09 42.52
CA GLY A 237 2.04 -6.12 42.55
C GLY A 237 3.30 -5.72 41.78
N LEU A 238 3.17 -5.41 40.49
CA LEU A 238 4.30 -5.04 39.64
C LEU A 238 4.70 -3.56 39.78
N SER A 239 5.98 -3.25 39.48
CA SER A 239 6.56 -1.93 39.63
C SER A 239 7.35 -1.46 38.41
N ALA A 240 6.96 -0.27 37.93
CA ALA A 240 7.66 0.40 36.82
C ALA A 240 9.05 0.95 37.18
N THR A 241 9.46 0.87 38.45
CA THR A 241 10.80 1.29 38.90
C THR A 241 11.72 0.11 39.16
N ASN A 242 11.22 -1.14 39.09
CA ASN A 242 12.04 -2.32 39.30
C ASN A 242 12.90 -2.58 38.03
N PRO A 243 14.24 -2.53 38.13
CA PRO A 243 15.13 -2.67 36.98
C PRO A 243 15.04 -4.05 36.30
N ASP A 244 14.77 -5.11 37.05
CA ASP A 244 14.66 -6.47 36.50
C ASP A 244 13.36 -6.65 35.71
N GLN A 245 12.25 -6.09 36.22
CA GLN A 245 10.98 -6.05 35.49
C GLN A 245 11.11 -5.24 34.19
N LEU A 246 11.76 -4.07 34.24
CA LEU A 246 12.04 -3.25 33.06
C LEU A 246 12.96 -3.96 32.04
N LYS A 247 13.92 -4.74 32.51
CA LYS A 247 14.80 -5.54 31.63
C LYS A 247 14.03 -6.63 30.91
N THR A 248 13.08 -7.28 31.58
CA THR A 248 12.16 -8.26 30.97
C THR A 248 11.22 -7.61 29.96
N MET A 249 10.87 -6.33 30.15
CA MET A 249 10.03 -5.55 29.24
C MET A 249 10.77 -4.94 28.04
N LYS A 250 12.08 -4.63 28.12
CA LYS A 250 12.87 -4.07 27.01
C LYS A 250 13.38 -5.13 26.03
N PRO A 251 13.21 -4.99 24.70
CA PRO A 251 13.51 -6.07 23.75
C PRO A 251 14.98 -6.47 23.82
N GLY A 252 15.22 -7.73 24.19
CA GLY A 252 16.51 -8.39 24.19
C GLY A 252 16.60 -9.44 23.07
N TRP A 253 17.75 -10.09 22.94
CA TRP A 253 17.99 -11.05 21.85
C TRP A 253 17.02 -12.24 21.86
N ARG A 254 16.57 -12.67 23.05
CA ARG A 254 15.66 -13.83 23.23
C ARG A 254 14.16 -13.53 23.03
N ASN A 255 13.74 -12.26 23.07
CA ASN A 255 12.32 -11.86 22.98
C ASN A 255 12.08 -10.73 21.97
N ARG A 256 13.02 -10.54 21.02
CA ARG A 256 13.00 -9.46 20.03
C ARG A 256 11.75 -9.46 19.13
N GLN A 257 11.18 -10.64 18.90
CA GLN A 257 9.99 -10.82 18.07
C GLN A 257 8.69 -10.92 18.88
N GLN A 258 8.76 -10.95 20.21
CA GLN A 258 7.56 -11.07 21.03
C GLN A 258 6.85 -9.72 21.15
N PRO A 259 5.52 -9.67 20.94
CA PRO A 259 4.72 -8.50 21.23
C PRO A 259 4.88 -8.05 22.68
N LEU A 260 4.70 -6.76 22.92
CA LEU A 260 4.90 -6.15 24.24
C LEU A 260 3.99 -6.77 25.32
N GLN A 261 2.77 -7.15 24.93
CA GLN A 261 1.75 -7.77 25.78
C GLN A 261 2.15 -9.17 26.24
N GLU A 262 2.70 -10.00 25.35
CA GLU A 262 3.19 -11.35 25.72
C GLU A 262 4.36 -11.28 26.70
N ARG A 263 5.19 -10.25 26.57
CA ARG A 263 6.32 -10.04 27.46
C ARG A 263 5.86 -9.59 28.85
N PHE A 264 4.82 -8.78 28.90
CA PHE A 264 4.15 -8.43 30.16
C PHE A 264 3.48 -9.65 30.81
N LEU A 265 2.77 -10.48 30.04
CA LEU A 265 2.16 -11.72 30.54
C LEU A 265 3.21 -12.70 31.08
N ALA A 266 4.31 -12.88 30.36
CA ALA A 266 5.41 -13.72 30.81
C ALA A 266 6.02 -13.19 32.12
N LEU A 267 6.20 -11.87 32.24
CA LEU A 267 6.63 -11.24 33.47
C LEU A 267 5.64 -11.49 34.61
N ALA A 268 4.35 -11.21 34.41
CA ALA A 268 3.30 -11.43 35.41
C ALA A 268 3.29 -12.88 35.90
N LYS A 269 3.40 -13.85 34.98
CA LYS A 269 3.49 -15.28 35.30
C LYS A 269 4.74 -15.61 36.11
N THR A 270 5.90 -15.00 35.84
CA THR A 270 7.11 -15.26 36.64
C THR A 270 7.02 -14.73 38.08
N MET A 271 6.13 -13.77 38.34
CA MET A 271 5.92 -13.20 39.67
C MET A 271 4.80 -13.91 40.44
N GLU A 272 4.11 -14.87 39.83
CA GLU A 272 3.09 -15.68 40.46
C GLU A 272 3.63 -16.40 41.70
N GLY A 273 2.89 -16.35 42.81
CA GLY A 273 3.33 -16.91 44.10
C GLY A 273 4.39 -16.09 44.85
N THR A 274 4.83 -14.94 44.34
CA THR A 274 5.75 -14.01 45.02
C THR A 274 4.99 -12.85 45.69
N SER A 275 5.68 -12.06 46.52
CA SER A 275 5.13 -10.84 47.13
C SER A 275 4.70 -9.78 46.11
N ASP A 276 5.26 -9.85 44.90
CA ASP A 276 5.03 -8.90 43.81
C ASP A 276 4.07 -9.47 42.75
N ALA A 277 3.41 -10.60 43.04
CA ALA A 277 2.35 -11.17 42.21
C ALA A 277 1.23 -10.15 41.99
N LEU A 278 0.55 -10.25 40.84
CA LEU A 278 -0.62 -9.40 40.61
C LEU A 278 -1.76 -9.82 41.54
N SER A 279 -2.35 -8.85 42.24
CA SER A 279 -3.49 -9.08 43.13
C SER A 279 -4.48 -7.92 43.08
N SER A 280 -5.75 -8.20 43.34
CA SER A 280 -6.81 -7.19 43.49
C SER A 280 -7.70 -7.53 44.67
N ASP A 281 -8.19 -6.52 45.39
CA ASP A 281 -9.14 -6.71 46.49
C ASP A 281 -10.62 -6.70 45.99
N GLN A 282 -10.82 -6.52 44.67
CA GLN A 282 -12.14 -6.52 44.02
C GLN A 282 -12.62 -7.93 43.63
N ASN A 283 -13.87 -8.07 43.21
CA ASN A 283 -14.38 -9.33 42.64
C ASN A 283 -13.99 -9.45 41.14
N GLU A 284 -13.59 -10.66 40.71
CA GLU A 284 -13.29 -10.98 39.32
C GLU A 284 -14.50 -10.78 38.41
N GLU A 285 -15.71 -11.18 38.83
CA GLU A 285 -16.91 -11.09 37.99
C GLU A 285 -17.26 -9.63 37.64
N ASP A 286 -17.12 -8.72 38.62
CA ASP A 286 -17.43 -7.30 38.46
C ASP A 286 -16.30 -6.53 37.73
N THR A 287 -15.05 -6.93 37.97
CA THR A 287 -13.87 -6.19 37.50
C THR A 287 -13.31 -6.73 36.19
N GLY A 288 -13.44 -8.03 35.93
CA GLY A 288 -12.80 -8.72 34.80
C GLY A 288 -13.27 -8.24 33.44
N GLN A 289 -14.56 -7.92 33.29
CA GLN A 289 -15.10 -7.36 32.05
C GLN A 289 -14.58 -5.95 31.79
N LEU A 290 -14.61 -5.07 32.81
CA LEU A 290 -14.10 -3.71 32.71
C LEU A 290 -12.58 -3.68 32.48
N LEU A 291 -11.86 -4.62 33.09
CA LEU A 291 -10.42 -4.82 32.89
C LEU A 291 -10.11 -5.23 31.45
N THR A 292 -10.92 -6.11 30.86
CA THR A 292 -10.76 -6.55 29.46
C THR A 292 -10.90 -5.37 28.49
N GLU A 293 -11.88 -4.50 28.71
CA GLU A 293 -12.07 -3.28 27.90
C GLU A 293 -10.89 -2.31 28.05
N MET A 294 -10.38 -2.11 29.26
CA MET A 294 -9.20 -1.27 29.49
C MET A 294 -7.95 -1.85 28.81
N LEU A 295 -7.71 -3.16 28.93
CA LEU A 295 -6.55 -3.84 28.35
C LEU A 295 -6.54 -3.79 26.82
N ALA A 296 -7.72 -3.77 26.18
CA ALA A 296 -7.82 -3.54 24.74
C ALA A 296 -7.21 -2.19 24.32
N GLY A 297 -7.35 -1.15 25.15
CA GLY A 297 -6.69 0.16 24.97
C GLY A 297 -5.15 0.11 25.02
N PHE A 298 -4.58 -0.97 25.56
CA PHE A 298 -3.14 -1.25 25.58
C PHE A 298 -2.72 -2.30 24.52
N GLY A 299 -3.65 -2.69 23.64
CA GLY A 299 -3.40 -3.63 22.55
C GLY A 299 -3.38 -5.10 22.95
N PHE A 300 -3.97 -5.46 24.10
CA PHE A 300 -4.19 -6.86 24.46
C PHE A 300 -5.32 -7.44 23.60
N THR A 301 -5.17 -8.69 23.17
CA THR A 301 -6.28 -9.46 22.60
C THR A 301 -7.22 -9.96 23.72
N PRO A 302 -8.46 -10.37 23.41
CA PRO A 302 -9.35 -10.96 24.40
C PRO A 302 -8.73 -12.17 25.12
N ASP A 303 -8.02 -13.04 24.39
CA ASP A 303 -7.29 -14.18 24.98
C ASP A 303 -6.21 -13.72 25.96
N GLN A 304 -5.41 -12.73 25.58
CA GLN A 304 -4.35 -12.19 26.44
C GLN A 304 -4.92 -11.51 27.68
N ALA A 305 -6.06 -10.80 27.55
CA ALA A 305 -6.76 -10.22 28.68
C ALA A 305 -7.27 -11.30 29.63
N SER A 306 -7.92 -12.36 29.12
CA SER A 306 -8.34 -13.49 29.94
C SER A 306 -7.17 -14.19 30.64
N ARG A 307 -6.04 -14.38 29.97
CA ARG A 307 -4.82 -14.93 30.57
C ARG A 307 -4.28 -14.04 31.68
N LEU A 308 -4.29 -12.71 31.49
CA LEU A 308 -3.88 -11.79 32.55
C LEU A 308 -4.83 -11.83 33.74
N THR A 309 -6.14 -11.85 33.50
CA THR A 309 -7.16 -11.93 34.56
C THR A 309 -6.94 -13.16 35.45
N ARG A 310 -6.57 -14.31 34.88
CA ARG A 310 -6.25 -15.53 35.64
C ARG A 310 -4.97 -15.41 36.48
N LEU A 311 -4.00 -14.62 36.05
CA LEU A 311 -2.76 -14.37 36.79
C LEU A 311 -2.94 -13.38 37.95
N ILE A 312 -4.10 -12.71 38.05
CA ILE A 312 -4.43 -11.84 39.16
C ILE A 312 -5.02 -12.71 40.28
N ARG A 313 -4.48 -12.58 41.49
CA ARG A 313 -5.07 -13.18 42.68
C ARG A 313 -6.30 -12.37 43.11
N TRP A 314 -7.47 -13.01 43.08
CA TRP A 314 -8.76 -12.44 43.50
C TRP A 314 -9.21 -12.98 44.89
N PRO A 315 -9.99 -12.24 45.69
CA PRO A 315 -10.29 -12.57 47.09
C PRO A 315 -11.14 -13.84 47.30
N GLN A 316 -11.95 -14.23 46.32
CA GLN A 316 -12.85 -15.39 46.38
C GLN A 316 -12.24 -16.67 45.79
N MET A 317 -11.04 -16.59 45.23
CA MET A 317 -10.38 -17.73 44.61
C MET A 317 -9.75 -18.62 45.70
N SER A 318 -10.12 -19.90 45.74
CA SER A 318 -9.45 -20.84 46.65
C SER A 318 -7.99 -21.04 46.23
N GLN A 319 -7.07 -21.25 47.18
CA GLN A 319 -5.64 -21.42 46.89
C GLN A 319 -5.39 -22.57 45.90
N GLU A 320 -6.23 -23.61 45.90
CA GLU A 320 -6.16 -24.73 44.95
C GLU A 320 -6.64 -24.40 43.52
N GLU A 321 -7.47 -23.38 43.34
CA GLU A 321 -7.94 -22.90 42.03
C GLU A 321 -6.94 -21.92 41.41
N PHE A 322 -6.29 -21.10 42.23
CA PHE A 322 -5.20 -20.22 41.81
C PHE A 322 -3.98 -21.03 41.31
N ASP A 323 -3.58 -22.05 42.06
CA ASP A 323 -2.40 -22.87 41.71
C ASP A 323 -2.62 -23.80 40.50
N ARG A 324 -3.83 -23.83 39.90
CA ARG A 324 -4.19 -24.65 38.71
C ARG A 324 -4.28 -23.85 37.39
N GLY A 325 -4.18 -22.51 37.42
CA GLY A 325 -4.28 -21.61 36.24
C GLY A 325 -2.99 -21.44 35.43
#